data_AF-A0A6N6MQZ5-F1
#
_entry.id   AF-A0A6N6MQZ5-F1
#
_cell.length_a   1.000
_cell.length_b   1.000
_cell.length_c   1.000
_cell.angle_alpha   90.00
_cell.angle_beta   90.00
_cell.angle_gamma   90.00
#
_symmetry.space_group_name_H-M   'P 1'
#
loop_
_entity.id
_entity.type
_entity.pdbx_description
1 polymer ?
#
loop_
_entity_poly.entity_id
_entity_poly.type
_entity_poly.pdbx_seq_one_letter_code
_entity_poly.pdbx_strand_id
1 'polypeptide(L)' 'MSDLAALLDRLKTAQRTLVFQAADLPMLPPDGTLRKIADLENTIAAVEALLDEEQHADSRL' A
#
# COMPACT_ATOMS: atom_id res chain seq x y z
N MET A 1 -10.93 -13.31 5.04
CA MET A 1 -10.20 -12.02 4.99
C MET A 1 -11.23 -10.92 5.17
N SER A 2 -11.00 -9.95 6.04
CA SER A 2 -11.83 -8.73 6.09
C SER A 2 -11.68 -7.94 4.79
N ASP A 3 -12.63 -7.06 4.49
CA ASP A 3 -12.59 -6.20 3.31
C ASP A 3 -11.33 -5.32 3.31
N LEU A 4 -10.84 -4.92 4.49
CA LEU A 4 -9.58 -4.21 4.66
C LEU A 4 -8.36 -5.06 4.26
N ALA A 5 -8.33 -6.34 4.62
CA ALA A 5 -7.22 -7.23 4.22
C ALA A 5 -7.19 -7.43 2.69
N ALA A 6 -8.37 -7.56 2.06
CA ALA A 6 -8.48 -7.66 0.61
C ALA A 6 -8.13 -6.33 -0.10
N LEU A 7 -8.41 -5.19 0.52
CA LEU A 7 -7.95 -3.88 0.04
C LEU A 7 -6.43 -3.75 0.15
N LEU A 8 -5.84 -4.14 1.28
CA LEU A 8 -4.41 -4.08 1.52
C LEU A 8 -3.62 -4.87 0.48
N ASP A 9 -4.07 -6.08 0.16
CA ASP A 9 -3.42 -6.93 -0.85
C ASP A 9 -3.42 -6.27 -2.25
N ARG A 10 -4.55 -5.69 -2.65
CA ARG A 10 -4.66 -4.95 -3.92
C ARG A 10 -3.76 -3.72 -3.95
N LEU A 11 -3.70 -2.97 -2.85
CA LEU A 11 -2.83 -1.78 -2.73
C LEU A 11 -1.35 -2.16 -2.81
N LYS A 12 -0.91 -3.20 -2.07
CA LYS A 12 0.47 -3.70 -2.12
C LYS A 12 0.84 -4.23 -3.50
N THR A 13 -0.08 -4.91 -4.17
CA THR A 13 0.10 -5.38 -5.55
C THR A 13 0.28 -4.20 -6.53
N ALA A 14 -0.57 -3.18 -6.42
CA ALA A 14 -0.47 -1.98 -7.25
C ALA A 14 0.85 -1.22 -7.01
N GLN A 15 1.23 -1.01 -5.75
CA GLN A 15 2.49 -0.34 -5.39
C GLN A 15 3.70 -1.11 -5.92
N ARG A 16 3.75 -2.43 -5.72
CA ARG A 16 4.82 -3.30 -6.24
C ARG A 16 4.92 -3.20 -7.76
N THR A 17 3.79 -3.19 -8.46
CA THR A 17 3.76 -3.05 -9.92
C THR A 17 4.37 -1.71 -10.36
N LEU A 18 3.99 -0.60 -9.72
CA LEU A 18 4.56 0.71 -10.03
C LEU A 18 6.06 0.80 -9.73
N VAL A 19 6.52 0.19 -8.63
CA VAL A 19 7.94 0.14 -8.27
C VAL A 19 8.74 -0.64 -9.31
N PHE A 20 8.24 -1.79 -9.78
CA PHE A 20 8.91 -2.53 -10.86
C PHE A 20 8.94 -1.74 -12.17
N GLN A 21 7.81 -1.13 -12.57
CA GLN A 21 7.77 -0.27 -13.76
C GLN A 21 8.75 0.91 -13.67
N ALA A 22 8.91 1.49 -12.47
CA ALA A 22 9.86 2.56 -12.22
C ALA A 22 11.31 2.07 -12.31
N ALA A 23 11.59 0.86 -11.83
CA ALA A 23 12.92 0.25 -11.88
C ALA A 23 13.36 -0.14 -13.30
N ASP A 24 12.42 -0.43 -14.18
CA ASP A 24 12.70 -0.75 -15.60
C ASP A 24 13.14 0.47 -16.42
N LEU A 25 13.00 1.69 -15.88
CA LEU A 25 13.42 2.90 -16.57
C LEU A 25 14.96 3.04 -16.54
N PRO A 26 15.61 3.38 -17.67
CA PRO A 26 17.06 3.60 -17.72
C PRO A 26 17.47 4.96 -17.12
N MET A 27 16.58 5.60 -16.37
CA MET A 27 16.73 6.94 -15.81
C MET A 27 15.88 7.06 -14.54
N LEU A 28 16.07 8.16 -13.80
CA LEU A 28 15.23 8.46 -12.65
C LEU A 28 13.75 8.51 -13.07
N PRO A 29 12.83 7.84 -12.34
CA PRO A 29 11.41 7.90 -12.63
C PRO A 29 10.89 9.34 -12.54
N PRO A 30 9.93 9.74 -13.39
CA PRO A 30 9.31 11.05 -13.30
C PRO A 30 8.70 11.30 -11.92
N ASP A 31 8.72 12.56 -11.45
CA ASP A 31 8.14 12.96 -10.16
C ASP A 31 6.70 12.47 -9.96
N GLY A 32 5.90 12.43 -11.04
CA GLY A 32 4.54 11.90 -11.00
C GLY A 32 4.47 10.41 -10.67
N THR A 33 5.43 9.61 -11.13
CA THR A 33 5.56 8.18 -10.78
C THR A 33 5.96 8.03 -9.32
N LEU A 34 6.97 8.79 -8.87
CA LEU A 34 7.42 8.78 -7.48
C LEU A 34 6.30 9.20 -6.52
N ARG A 35 5.53 10.25 -6.88
CA ARG A 35 4.37 10.72 -6.11
C ARG A 35 3.30 9.63 -5.99
N LYS A 36 2.94 8.97 -7.08
CA LYS A 36 1.94 7.87 -7.05
C LYS A 36 2.36 6.73 -6.13
N ILE A 37 3.65 6.37 -6.12
CA ILE A 37 4.18 5.33 -5.22
C ILE A 37 4.04 5.78 -3.76
N ALA A 38 4.42 7.03 -3.45
CA ALA A 38 4.31 7.59 -2.11
C ALA A 38 2.85 7.71 -1.63
N ASP A 39 1.92 8.07 -2.52
CA ASP A 39 0.50 8.17 -2.18
C ASP A 39 -0.09 6.79 -1.85
N LEU A 40 0.31 5.74 -2.60
CA LEU A 40 -0.05 4.35 -2.28
C LEU A 40 0.57 3.90 -0.96
N GLU A 41 1.82 4.26 -0.67
CA GLU A 41 2.49 3.92 0.58
C GLU A 41 1.75 4.49 1.79
N ASN A 42 1.38 5.77 1.74
CA ASN A 42 0.58 6.41 2.79
C ASN A 42 -0.79 5.73 2.97
N THR A 43 -1.42 5.33 1.87
CA THR A 43 -2.72 4.63 1.92
C THR A 43 -2.56 3.24 2.52
N ILE A 44 -1.51 2.51 2.17
CA ILE A 44 -1.17 1.19 2.73
C ILE A 44 -0.99 1.31 4.24
N ALA A 45 -0.19 2.28 4.71
CA ALA A 45 0.04 2.49 6.13
C ALA A 45 -1.26 2.78 6.90
N ALA A 46 -2.18 3.55 6.32
CA ALA A 46 -3.49 3.80 6.91
C ALA A 46 -4.36 2.53 7.02
N VAL A 47 -4.34 1.66 6.00
CA VAL A 47 -5.09 0.39 6.03
C VAL A 47 -4.47 -0.60 7.00
N GLU A 48 -3.14 -0.67 7.08
CA GLU A 48 -2.43 -1.50 8.07
C GLU A 48 -2.78 -1.07 9.49
N ALA A 49 -2.78 0.23 9.78
CA ALA A 49 -3.20 0.74 11.09
C ALA A 49 -4.63 0.32 11.46
N LEU A 50 -5.58 0.40 10.53
CA LEU A 50 -6.97 -0.02 10.76
C LEU A 50 -7.08 -1.53 10.99
N LEU A 51 -6.32 -2.35 10.26
CA LEU A 51 -6.29 -3.80 10.48
C LEU A 51 -5.71 -4.16 11.85
N ASP A 52 -4.66 -3.45 12.27
CA ASP A 52 -4.09 -3.61 13.61
C ASP A 52 -5.12 -3.21 14.66
N GLU A 53 -5.84 -2.11 14.47
CA GLU A 53 -6.94 -1.69 15.36
C GLU A 53 -8.03 -2.75 15.47
N GLU A 54 -8.49 -3.34 14.36
CA GLU A 54 -9.49 -4.43 14.36
C GLU A 54 -9.01 -5.64 15.17
N GLN A 55 -7.77 -6.08 14.94
CA GLN A 55 -7.18 -7.24 15.64
C GLN A 55 -7.04 -7.00 17.15
N HIS A 56 -6.67 -5.78 17.55
CA HIS A 56 -6.52 -5.42 18.97
C HIS A 56 -7.84 -5.03 19.64
N ALA A 57 -8.86 -4.64 18.89
CA ALA A 57 -10.21 -4.41 19.40
C ALA A 57 -10.90 -5.73 19.73
N ASP A 58 -10.80 -6.73 18.85
CA ASP A 58 -11.34 -8.09 19.09
C ASP A 58 -10.64 -8.78 20.27
N SER A 59 -9.37 -8.48 20.53
CA SER A 59 -8.61 -9.09 21.64
C SER A 59 -9.00 -8.55 23.04
N ARG A 60 -9.87 -7.53 23.14
CA ARG A 60 -10.34 -6.93 24.40
C ARG A 60 -11.77 -7.36 24.79
N LEU A 61 -12.42 -8.21 23.99
CA LEU A 61 -13.75 -8.79 24.23
C LEU A 61 -13.62 -10.26 24.63
#